data_AF-A0A7W8EXX3-F1
#
_entry.id   AF-A0A7W8EXX3-F1
#
_cell.length_a   1.000
_cell.length_b   1.000
_cell.length_c   1.000
_cell.angle_alpha   90.00
_cell.angle_beta   90.00
_cell.angle_gamma   90.00
#
_symmetry.space_group_name_H-M   'P 1'
#
loop_
_entity.id
_entity.type
_entity.pdbx_description
1 polymer ?
#
loop_
_entity_poly.entity_id
_entity_poly.type
_entity_poly.pdbx_seq_one_letter_code
_entity_poly.pdbx_strand_id
1 'polypeptide(L)'
;MKKPTQAQIAALHLLADGSAYRSSRAFADTSAYREGKRITAATAAALVRAGWAEWGAEAGLKRPLTITDAGRAQLPDAAQEG
;
A
#
# COMPACT_ATOMS: atom_id res chain seq x y z
N MET A 1 -16.55 -12.04 1.72
CA MET A 1 -15.37 -11.17 1.48
C MET A 1 -15.14 -10.31 2.73
N LYS A 2 -13.91 -10.24 3.24
CA LYS A 2 -13.61 -9.49 4.48
C LYS A 2 -13.47 -8.01 4.12
N LYS A 3 -14.25 -7.13 4.76
CA LYS A 3 -14.16 -5.69 4.53
C LYS A 3 -12.80 -5.17 5.00
N PRO A 4 -12.15 -4.26 4.24
CA PRO A 4 -10.90 -3.64 4.67
C PRO A 4 -11.12 -2.79 5.93
N THR A 5 -10.11 -2.74 6.80
CA THR A 5 -10.11 -1.82 7.95
C THR A 5 -9.82 -0.39 7.50
N GLN A 6 -10.14 0.60 8.34
CA GLN A 6 -9.84 2.01 8.02
C GLN A 6 -8.34 2.25 7.73
N ALA A 7 -7.44 1.56 8.45
CA ALA A 7 -6.00 1.64 8.19
C ALA A 7 -5.62 1.03 6.84
N GLN A 8 -6.30 -0.03 6.39
CA GLN A 8 -6.10 -0.63 5.08
C GLN A 8 -6.64 0.28 3.98
N ILE A 9 -7.83 0.88 4.16
CA ILE A 9 -8.41 1.86 3.22
C ILE A 9 -7.48 3.07 3.07
N ALA A 10 -6.97 3.62 4.17
CA ALA A 10 -6.03 4.74 4.13
C ALA A 10 -4.72 4.38 3.37
N ALA A 11 -4.19 3.17 3.61
CA ALA A 11 -3.03 2.69 2.88
C ALA A 11 -3.33 2.47 1.38
N LEU A 12 -4.51 1.98 1.03
CA LEU A 12 -4.93 1.83 -0.37
C LEU A 12 -5.09 3.20 -1.05
N HIS A 13 -5.66 4.21 -0.38
CA HIS A 13 -5.71 5.57 -0.93
C HIS A 13 -4.31 6.12 -1.19
N LEU A 14 -3.36 5.87 -0.28
CA LEU A 14 -1.98 6.28 -0.48
C LEU A 14 -1.35 5.62 -1.69
N LEU A 15 -1.63 4.33 -1.92
CA LEU A 15 -1.12 3.57 -3.05
C LEU A 15 -1.82 3.93 -4.38
N ALA A 16 -3.08 4.34 -4.33
CA ALA A 16 -3.84 4.78 -5.50
C ALA A 16 -3.38 6.15 -6.03
N ASP A 17 -2.99 7.04 -5.12
CA ASP A 17 -2.42 8.35 -5.42
C ASP A 17 -0.93 8.28 -5.81
N GLY A 18 -0.25 7.17 -5.51
CA GLY A 18 1.11 6.89 -5.99
C GLY A 18 1.77 5.68 -5.32
N SER A 19 2.85 5.15 -5.90
CA SER A 19 3.55 3.99 -5.33
C SER A 19 4.21 4.33 -3.99
N ALA A 20 4.07 3.45 -2.98
CA ALA A 20 4.94 3.49 -1.81
C ALA A 20 6.19 2.66 -2.07
N TYR A 21 7.26 2.83 -1.29
CA TYR A 21 8.45 2.00 -1.41
C TYR A 21 8.98 1.55 -0.05
N ARG A 22 9.48 0.33 0.01
CA ARG A 22 10.30 -0.15 1.11
C ARG A 22 11.76 0.06 0.77
N SER A 23 12.55 0.55 1.71
CA SER A 23 14.01 0.61 1.56
C SER A 23 14.63 -0.74 1.94
N SER A 24 15.41 -1.37 1.07
CA SER A 24 16.17 -2.58 1.39
C SER A 24 17.39 -2.30 2.28
N ARG A 25 17.76 -1.02 2.45
CA ARG A 25 18.86 -0.59 3.35
C ARG A 25 18.49 -0.64 4.83
N ALA A 26 17.20 -0.64 5.14
CA ALA A 26 16.72 -0.69 6.51
C ALA A 26 16.51 -2.16 6.92
N PHE A 27 17.57 -2.80 7.41
CA PHE A 27 17.52 -4.22 7.83
C PHE A 27 16.45 -4.52 8.88
N ALA A 28 16.02 -3.51 9.66
CA ALA A 28 15.01 -3.65 10.71
C ALA A 28 13.64 -3.02 10.37
N ASP A 29 13.56 -2.11 9.38
CA ASP A 29 12.29 -1.49 9.02
C ASP A 29 11.75 -2.06 7.70
N THR A 30 10.64 -2.77 7.81
CA THR A 30 9.95 -3.41 6.68
C THR A 30 8.73 -2.61 6.23
N SER A 31 8.60 -1.37 6.68
CA SER A 31 7.50 -0.47 6.33
C SER A 31 7.67 0.07 4.91
N ALA A 32 6.56 0.41 4.27
CA ALA A 32 6.59 1.17 3.02
C ALA A 32 6.43 2.66 3.33
N TYR A 33 7.11 3.50 2.58
CA TYR A 33 7.11 4.94 2.75
C TYR A 33 6.68 5.63 1.47
N ARG A 34 5.94 6.72 1.63
CA ARG A 34 5.59 7.64 0.55
C ARG A 34 5.47 9.05 1.12
N GLU A 35 6.28 9.98 0.61
CA GLU A 35 6.16 11.43 0.91
C GLU A 35 5.95 11.75 2.41
N GLY A 36 6.76 11.14 3.28
CA GLY A 36 6.67 11.32 4.73
C GLY A 36 5.58 10.50 5.44
N LYS A 37 4.71 9.80 4.71
CA LYS A 37 3.72 8.87 5.24
C LYS A 37 4.28 7.45 5.29
N ARG A 38 3.92 6.70 6.34
CA ARG A 38 4.36 5.33 6.59
C ARG A 38 3.18 4.36 6.51
N ILE A 39 3.32 3.34 5.67
CA ILE A 39 2.49 2.13 5.69
C ILE A 39 3.26 1.09 6.48
N THR A 40 2.72 0.67 7.63
CA THR A 40 3.39 -0.33 8.47
C THR A 40 3.56 -1.65 7.72
N ALA A 41 4.60 -2.40 8.07
CA ALA A 41 4.84 -3.74 7.52
C ALA A 41 3.63 -4.67 7.67
N ALA A 42 2.95 -4.62 8.82
CA ALA A 42 1.74 -5.40 9.07
C ALA A 42 0.60 -5.04 8.12
N THR A 43 0.37 -3.74 7.89
CA THR A 43 -0.63 -3.27 6.92
C THR A 43 -0.26 -3.69 5.51
N ALA A 44 0.98 -3.44 5.08
CA ALA A 44 1.45 -3.82 3.75
C ALA A 44 1.32 -5.33 3.50
N ALA A 45 1.73 -6.15 4.46
CA ALA A 45 1.60 -7.61 4.38
C ALA A 45 0.13 -8.05 4.30
N ALA A 46 -0.77 -7.41 5.05
CA ALA A 46 -2.20 -7.71 5.00
C ALA A 46 -2.81 -7.36 3.63
N LEU A 47 -2.44 -6.22 3.04
CA LEU A 47 -2.89 -5.82 1.70
C LEU A 47 -2.41 -6.80 0.63
N VAL A 48 -1.13 -7.20 0.69
CA VAL A 48 -0.54 -8.16 -0.26
C VAL A 48 -1.18 -9.54 -0.12
N ARG A 49 -1.39 -10.02 1.11
CA ARG A 49 -2.07 -11.29 1.37
C ARG A 49 -3.52 -11.29 0.90
N ALA A 50 -4.18 -10.14 0.93
CA ALA A 50 -5.54 -9.97 0.42
C ALA A 50 -5.60 -9.79 -1.12
N GLY A 51 -4.45 -9.69 -1.79
CA GLY A 51 -4.37 -9.44 -3.23
C GLY A 51 -4.72 -7.99 -3.63
N TRP A 52 -4.76 -7.06 -2.67
CA TRP A 52 -5.11 -5.65 -2.89
C TRP A 52 -3.89 -4.78 -3.23
N ALA A 53 -2.69 -5.27 -2.93
CA ALA A 53 -1.44 -4.62 -3.29
C ALA A 53 -0.41 -5.67 -3.68
N GLU A 54 0.63 -5.26 -4.40
CA GLU A 54 1.73 -6.13 -4.79
C GLU A 54 3.08 -5.42 -4.66
N TRP A 55 4.11 -6.20 -4.32
CA TRP A 55 5.48 -5.70 -4.31
C TRP A 55 6.07 -5.86 -5.70
N GLY A 56 6.42 -4.75 -6.34
CA GLY A 56 7.16 -4.75 -7.60
C GLY A 56 8.60 -5.23 -7.45
N ALA A 57 9.29 -5.26 -8.58
CA ALA A 57 10.71 -5.58 -8.65
C ALA A 57 11.55 -4.54 -7.89
N GLU A 58 12.65 -5.00 -7.30
CA GLU A 58 13.58 -4.09 -6.62
C GLU A 58 14.29 -3.20 -7.66
N ALA A 59 14.19 -1.89 -7.47
CA ALA A 59 14.84 -0.88 -8.28
C ALA A 59 15.86 -0.13 -7.40
N GLY A 60 17.13 -0.54 -7.50
CA GLY A 60 18.20 -0.07 -6.63
C GLY A 60 17.98 -0.52 -5.19
N LEU A 61 17.86 0.43 -4.25
CA LEU A 61 17.62 0.14 -2.83
C LEU A 61 16.14 0.25 -2.43
N LYS A 62 15.24 0.32 -3.41
CA LYS A 62 13.82 0.55 -3.19
C LYS A 62 13.02 -0.57 -3.83
N ARG A 63 12.11 -1.14 -3.06
CA ARG A 63 11.09 -2.06 -3.57
C ARG A 63 9.72 -1.39 -3.53
N PRO A 64 9.11 -1.10 -4.68
CA PRO A 64 7.82 -0.42 -4.72
C PRO A 64 6.69 -1.36 -4.27
N LEU A 65 5.73 -0.80 -3.55
CA LEU A 65 4.43 -1.38 -3.27
C LEU A 65 3.41 -0.62 -4.13
N THR A 66 2.62 -1.36 -4.91
CA THR A 66 1.63 -0.79 -5.83
C THR A 66 0.26 -1.39 -5.55
N ILE A 67 -0.80 -0.60 -5.76
CA ILE A 67 -2.18 -1.08 -5.65
C ILE A 67 -2.54 -1.93 -6.87
N THR A 68 -3.27 -3.02 -6.65
CA THR A 68 -3.84 -3.85 -7.73
C THR A 68 -5.24 -3.37 -8.12
N ASP A 69 -5.80 -3.89 -9.21
CA ASP A 69 -7.21 -3.63 -9.58
C ASP A 69 -8.18 -4.03 -8.45
N ALA A 70 -7.98 -5.21 -7.86
CA ALA A 70 -8.77 -5.70 -6.73
C ALA A 70 -8.70 -4.78 -5.50
N GLY A 71 -7.53 -4.16 -5.26
CA GLY A 71 -7.36 -3.16 -4.21
C GLY A 71 -8.05 -1.83 -4.52
N ARG A 72 -8.04 -1.39 -5.79
CA ARG A 72 -8.80 -0.20 -6.22
C ARG A 72 -10.30 -0.40 -6.01
N ALA A 73 -10.82 -1.60 -6.26
CA ALA A 73 -12.22 -1.94 -5.99
C ALA A 73 -12.61 -1.92 -4.50
N GLN A 74 -11.64 -1.87 -3.58
CA GLN A 74 -11.90 -1.70 -2.14
C GLN A 74 -11.97 -0.24 -1.70
N LEU A 75 -11.54 0.69 -2.56
CA LEU A 75 -11.66 2.11 -2.26
C LEU A 75 -13.14 2.50 -2.36
N PRO A 76 -13.67 3.26 -1.39
CA PRO A 76 -14.96 3.89 -1.59
C PRO A 76 -14.87 4.75 -2.85
N ASP A 77 -15.90 4.70 -3.70
CA ASP A 77 -15.97 5.50 -4.91
C ASP A 77 -15.72 6.97 -4.54
N ALA A 78 -14.73 7.59 -5.18
CA ALA A 78 -14.38 8.98 -4.91
C ALA A 78 -15.48 9.96 -5.37
N ALA A 79 -16.61 9.49 -5.89
CA ALA A 79 -17.79 10.30 -6.14
C ALA A 79 -18.65 10.45 -4.88
N GLN A 80 -18.15 11.15 -3.86
CA GLN A 80 -19.02 11.81 -2.87
C GLN A 80 -18.32 12.90 -2.06
N GLU A 81 -17.48 13.73 -2.68
CA GLU A 81 -17.18 15.06 -2.15
C GLU A 81 -17.33 16.11 -3.26
N GLY A 82 -18.46 16.84 -3.24
CA GLY A 82 -18.62 18.18 -3.86
C GLY A 82 -19.17 18.23 -5.27
#